data_AF-A0A0N1ENZ8-F1
#
_entry.id   AF-A0A0N1ENZ8-F1
#
_cell.length_a   1.000
_cell.length_b   1.000
_cell.length_c   1.000
_cell.angle_alpha   90.00
_cell.angle_beta   90.00
_cell.angle_gamma   90.00
#
_symmetry.space_group_name_H-M   'P 1'
#
loop_
_entity.id
_entity.type
_entity.pdbx_description
1 polymer ?
#
loop_
_entity_poly.entity_id
_entity_poly.type
_entity_poly.pdbx_seq_one_letter_code
_entity_poly.pdbx_strand_id
1 'polypeptide(L)'
;MISFRLPWYSLTVGAVILIGASFLPISSAIKWPVILAGGLLLMDGGLGLRTLPSLVPFVSFSEDWQQIEREMYFGQIGKVRWGLIACACICLALFALTLPGGDWQIWAVLALMLASAIGWVVAALRAIREVLGND
;
A
#
# COMPACT_ATOMS: atom_id res chain seq x y z
N MET A 1 0.96 8.33 -23.88
CA MET A 1 1.46 8.19 -22.48
C MET A 1 0.49 7.31 -21.73
N ILE A 2 0.96 6.19 -21.18
CA ILE A 2 0.17 5.34 -20.29
C ILE A 2 -0.11 6.15 -19.02
N SER A 3 -1.37 6.49 -18.74
CA SER A 3 -1.74 7.22 -17.52
C SER A 3 -2.06 6.22 -16.42
N PHE A 4 -1.14 6.00 -15.49
CA PHE A 4 -1.35 5.18 -14.30
C PHE A 4 -2.26 5.92 -13.32
N ARG A 5 -3.58 5.71 -13.38
CA ARG A 5 -4.53 6.50 -12.58
C ARG A 5 -4.67 5.96 -11.16
N LEU A 6 -4.52 4.65 -10.97
CA LEU A 6 -4.77 3.98 -9.69
C LEU A 6 -3.69 4.26 -8.63
N PRO A 7 -2.39 4.26 -8.96
CA PRO A 7 -1.36 4.69 -8.03
C PRO A 7 -1.52 6.16 -7.57
N TRP A 8 -2.05 7.05 -8.44
CA TRP A 8 -2.33 8.44 -8.07
C TRP A 8 -3.43 8.57 -7.02
N TYR A 9 -4.46 7.72 -7.07
CA TYR A 9 -5.48 7.69 -6.01
C TYR A 9 -4.88 7.27 -4.68
N SER A 10 -4.01 6.26 -4.67
CA SER A 10 -3.31 5.82 -3.45
C SER A 10 -2.47 6.96 -2.84
N LEU A 11 -1.73 7.71 -3.67
CA LEU A 11 -0.96 8.89 -3.23
C LEU A 11 -1.84 10.00 -2.66
N THR A 12 -2.90 10.38 -3.37
CA THR A 12 -3.77 11.48 -2.95
C THR A 12 -4.51 11.16 -1.66
N VAL A 13 -5.08 9.96 -1.55
CA VAL A 13 -5.74 9.49 -0.33
C VAL A 13 -4.75 9.39 0.83
N GLY A 14 -3.56 8.84 0.60
CA GLY A 14 -2.50 8.77 1.62
C GLY A 14 -2.09 10.13 2.16
N ALA A 15 -1.91 11.12 1.27
CA ALA A 15 -1.58 12.49 1.65
C ALA A 15 -2.69 13.14 2.50
N VAL A 16 -3.96 12.97 2.09
CA VAL A 16 -5.12 13.49 2.83
C VAL A 16 -5.20 12.88 4.22
N ILE A 17 -4.96 11.57 4.35
CA ILE A 17 -4.97 10.88 5.65
C ILE A 17 -3.86 11.42 6.58
N LEU A 18 -2.64 11.61 6.07
CA LEU A 18 -1.54 12.14 6.87
C LEU A 18 -1.77 13.59 7.32
N ILE A 19 -2.28 14.43 6.42
CA ILE A 19 -2.66 15.81 6.73
C ILE A 19 -3.77 15.77 7.80
N GLY A 20 -4.84 15.00 7.57
CA GLY A 20 -5.94 14.84 8.53
C GLY A 20 -5.45 14.38 9.91
N ALA A 21 -4.57 13.38 9.97
CA ALA A 21 -4.00 12.86 11.21
C ALA A 21 -3.13 13.86 11.97
N SER A 22 -2.57 14.85 11.25
CA SER A 22 -1.73 15.90 11.82
C SER A 22 -2.56 17.06 12.37
N PHE A 23 -3.72 17.37 11.77
CA PHE A 23 -4.58 18.49 12.15
C PHE A 23 -5.74 18.13 13.09
N LEU A 24 -6.16 16.86 13.13
CA LEU A 24 -7.25 16.42 14.01
C LEU A 24 -6.74 16.13 15.43
N PRO A 25 -7.51 16.47 16.48
CA PRO A 25 -7.18 16.14 17.87
C PRO A 25 -7.49 14.66 18.16
N ILE A 26 -6.69 13.77 17.57
CA ILE A 26 -6.82 12.32 17.72
C ILE A 26 -5.95 11.86 18.91
N SER A 27 -6.43 10.86 19.67
CA SER A 27 -5.63 10.24 20.74
C SER A 27 -4.34 9.62 20.19
N SER A 28 -3.28 9.64 21.00
CA SER A 28 -1.97 9.09 20.64
C SER A 28 -2.02 7.62 20.23
N ALA A 29 -2.93 6.84 20.83
CA ALA A 29 -3.14 5.43 20.52
C ALA A 29 -3.62 5.18 19.08
N ILE A 30 -4.42 6.10 18.52
CA ILE A 30 -4.98 5.97 17.17
C ILE A 30 -4.11 6.72 16.14
N LYS A 31 -3.38 7.74 16.58
CA LYS A 31 -2.55 8.58 15.71
C LYS A 31 -1.52 7.76 14.92
N TRP A 32 -0.82 6.83 15.56
CA TRP A 32 0.21 6.01 14.90
C TRP A 32 -0.37 5.06 13.83
N PRO A 33 -1.42 4.27 14.10
CA PRO A 33 -2.10 3.49 13.06
C PRO A 33 -2.57 4.32 11.87
N VAL A 34 -3.12 5.51 12.11
CA VAL A 34 -3.61 6.39 11.02
C VAL A 34 -2.44 6.95 10.21
N ILE A 35 -1.37 7.39 10.86
CA ILE A 35 -0.14 7.83 10.17
C ILE A 35 0.45 6.69 9.35
N LEU A 36 0.50 5.47 9.91
CA LEU A 36 0.98 4.30 9.20
C LEU A 36 0.12 4.00 7.97
N ALA A 37 -1.21 4.02 8.10
CA ALA A 37 -2.12 3.80 6.98
C ALA A 37 -1.89 4.83 5.85
N GLY A 38 -1.78 6.11 6.19
CA GLY A 38 -1.47 7.18 5.23
C GLY A 38 -0.09 7.00 4.58
N GLY A 39 0.93 6.64 5.37
CA GLY A 39 2.28 6.38 4.88
C GLY A 39 2.36 5.17 3.95
N LEU A 40 1.64 4.09 4.26
CA LEU A 40 1.58 2.90 3.41
C LEU A 40 0.87 3.18 2.07
N LEU A 41 -0.18 4.00 2.06
CA LEU A 41 -0.83 4.47 0.83
C LEU A 41 0.10 5.34 -0.03
N LEU A 42 0.85 6.24 0.60
CA LEU A 42 1.85 7.03 -0.12
C LEU A 42 2.96 6.14 -0.72
N MET A 43 3.45 5.19 0.06
CA MET A 43 4.46 4.24 -0.39
C MET A 43 3.93 3.40 -1.56
N ASP A 44 2.72 2.88 -1.43
CA ASP A 44 2.06 2.07 -2.45
C ASP A 44 1.88 2.82 -3.77
N GLY A 45 1.36 4.05 -3.74
CA GLY A 45 1.21 4.84 -4.95
C GLY A 45 2.55 5.31 -5.52
N GLY A 46 3.55 5.57 -4.67
CA GLY A 46 4.92 5.88 -5.10
C GLY A 46 5.58 4.71 -5.85
N LEU A 47 5.45 3.49 -5.31
CA LEU A 47 5.91 2.25 -5.95
C LEU A 47 5.11 1.97 -7.25
N GLY A 48 3.80 2.20 -7.24
CA GLY A 48 2.94 2.07 -8.42
C GLY A 48 3.31 3.01 -9.55
N LEU A 49 3.70 4.26 -9.27
CA LEU A 49 4.09 5.21 -10.30
C LEU A 49 5.52 5.02 -10.81
N ARG A 50 6.46 4.54 -9.98
CA ARG A 50 7.89 4.49 -10.33
C ARG A 50 8.39 3.09 -10.64
N THR A 51 8.00 2.13 -9.81
CA THR A 51 8.55 0.77 -9.84
C THR A 51 7.73 -0.13 -10.76
N LEU A 52 6.41 -0.06 -10.72
CA LEU A 52 5.55 -0.88 -11.58
C LEU A 52 5.86 -0.70 -13.08
N PRO A 53 6.05 0.54 -13.61
CA PRO A 53 6.43 0.76 -15.00
C PRO A 53 7.74 0.07 -15.40
N SER A 54 8.68 -0.04 -14.46
CA SER A 54 10.00 -0.61 -14.68
C SER A 54 10.03 -2.13 -14.60
N LEU A 55 9.00 -2.76 -14.01
CA LEU A 55 8.93 -4.21 -13.80
C LEU A 55 8.25 -4.96 -14.95
N VAL A 56 7.51 -4.27 -15.82
CA VAL A 56 6.82 -4.91 -16.94
C VAL A 56 7.69 -4.80 -18.20
N PRO A 57 7.80 -5.88 -19.00
CA PRO A 57 8.60 -5.86 -20.22
C PRO A 57 8.06 -4.85 -21.26
N PHE A 58 8.99 -4.18 -21.95
CA PHE A 58 8.79 -3.11 -22.94
C PHE A 58 7.91 -3.47 -24.17
N VAL A 59 7.38 -4.69 -24.25
CA VAL A 59 6.63 -5.20 -25.42
C VAL A 59 5.13 -5.40 -25.12
N SER A 60 4.69 -5.18 -23.87
CA SER A 60 3.28 -5.33 -23.46
C SER A 60 2.40 -4.24 -24.06
N PHE A 61 1.25 -4.65 -24.62
CA PHE A 61 0.28 -3.73 -25.19
C PHE A 61 -0.32 -2.85 -24.08
N SER A 62 -0.88 -1.69 -24.45
CA SER A 62 -1.50 -0.79 -23.47
C SER A 62 -2.66 -1.43 -22.69
N GLU A 63 -3.24 -2.51 -23.22
CA GLU A 63 -4.33 -3.26 -22.59
C GLU A 63 -3.82 -4.12 -21.44
N ASP A 64 -2.73 -4.87 -21.63
CA ASP A 64 -2.08 -5.71 -20.60
C ASP A 64 -1.68 -4.85 -19.40
N TRP A 65 -1.16 -3.64 -19.66
CA TRP A 65 -0.83 -2.66 -18.64
C TRP A 65 -2.03 -2.28 -17.76
N GLN A 66 -3.18 -1.98 -18.38
CA GLN A 66 -4.38 -1.63 -17.65
C GLN A 66 -4.94 -2.82 -16.86
N GLN A 67 -4.79 -4.04 -17.38
CA GLN A 67 -5.19 -5.26 -16.68
C GLN A 67 -4.29 -5.53 -15.47
N ILE A 68 -2.96 -5.39 -15.60
CA ILE A 68 -2.01 -5.53 -14.48
C ILE A 68 -2.34 -4.50 -13.39
N GLU A 69 -2.60 -3.24 -13.78
CA GLU A 69 -2.98 -2.18 -12.84
C GLU A 69 -4.30 -2.54 -12.12
N ARG A 70 -5.31 -3.01 -12.86
CA ARG A 70 -6.58 -3.43 -12.25
C ARG A 70 -6.41 -4.61 -11.30
N GLU A 71 -5.65 -5.63 -11.67
CA GLU A 71 -5.46 -6.82 -10.84
C GLU A 71 -4.70 -6.48 -9.55
N MET A 72 -3.69 -5.62 -9.67
CA MET A 72 -2.88 -5.17 -8.54
C MET A 72 -3.65 -4.34 -7.51
N TYR A 73 -4.61 -3.52 -7.95
CA TYR A 73 -5.33 -2.57 -7.09
C TYR A 73 -6.74 -3.02 -6.71
N PHE A 74 -7.50 -3.61 -7.64
CA PHE A 74 -8.90 -4.01 -7.45
C PHE A 74 -9.16 -5.51 -7.63
N GLY A 75 -8.21 -6.23 -8.20
CA GLY A 75 -8.24 -7.69 -8.33
C GLY A 75 -8.13 -8.41 -6.99
N GLN A 76 -8.00 -9.73 -7.07
CA GLN A 76 -7.89 -10.56 -5.87
C GLN A 76 -6.61 -10.25 -5.11
N ILE A 77 -5.51 -9.99 -5.84
CA ILE A 77 -4.22 -9.62 -5.26
C ILE A 77 -4.33 -8.32 -4.46
N GLY A 78 -4.92 -7.27 -5.06
CA GLY A 78 -5.12 -5.98 -4.40
C GLY A 78 -5.96 -6.09 -3.14
N LYS A 79 -7.09 -6.79 -3.21
CA LYS A 79 -8.00 -6.99 -2.05
C LYS A 79 -7.31 -7.69 -0.89
N VAL A 80 -6.57 -8.77 -1.15
CA VAL A 80 -5.85 -9.51 -0.10
C VAL A 80 -4.79 -8.62 0.55
N ARG A 81 -4.02 -7.87 -0.24
CA ARG A 81 -2.97 -6.98 0.26
C ARG A 81 -3.51 -5.87 1.14
N TRP A 82 -4.54 -5.16 0.68
CA TRP A 82 -5.19 -4.11 1.47
C TRP A 82 -5.87 -4.67 2.72
N GLY A 83 -6.47 -5.87 2.65
CA GLY A 83 -7.03 -6.56 3.81
C GLY A 83 -5.98 -6.89 4.88
N LEU A 84 -4.81 -7.38 4.47
CA LEU A 84 -3.70 -7.66 5.38
C LEU A 84 -3.14 -6.38 6.02
N ILE A 85 -3.01 -5.30 5.24
CA ILE A 85 -2.57 -3.99 5.75
C ILE A 85 -3.57 -3.43 6.77
N ALA A 86 -4.87 -3.49 6.45
CA ALA A 86 -5.93 -3.04 7.37
C ALA A 86 -5.91 -3.84 8.68
N CYS A 87 -5.78 -5.17 8.58
CA CYS A 87 -5.66 -6.06 9.75
C CYS A 87 -4.43 -5.70 10.59
N ALA A 88 -3.27 -5.47 9.96
CA ALA A 88 -2.05 -5.06 10.66
C ALA A 88 -2.19 -3.71 11.38
N CYS A 89 -2.85 -2.72 10.75
CA CYS A 89 -3.11 -1.43 11.36
C CYS A 89 -4.06 -1.55 12.57
N ILE A 90 -5.09 -2.40 12.48
CA ILE A 90 -6.00 -2.70 13.59
C ILE A 90 -5.25 -3.39 14.74
N CYS A 91 -4.42 -4.39 14.44
CA CYS A 91 -3.59 -5.05 15.44
C CYS A 91 -2.69 -4.04 16.15
N LEU A 92 -2.01 -3.15 15.40
CA LEU A 92 -1.17 -2.11 16.00
C LEU A 92 -1.97 -1.17 16.91
N ALA A 93 -3.19 -0.79 16.51
CA ALA A 93 -4.08 0.03 17.33
C ALA A 93 -4.47 -0.68 18.64
N LEU A 94 -4.81 -1.97 18.56
CA LEU A 94 -5.17 -2.77 19.74
C LEU A 94 -3.98 -2.95 20.70
N PHE A 95 -2.79 -3.22 20.18
CA PHE A 95 -1.58 -3.32 21.00
C PHE A 95 -1.19 -1.98 21.63
N ALA A 96 -1.39 -0.86 20.93
CA ALA A 96 -1.14 0.47 21.47
C ALA A 96 -2.10 0.85 22.62
N LEU A 97 -3.27 0.21 22.70
CA LEU A 97 -4.23 0.39 23.79
C LEU A 97 -3.92 -0.49 25.02
N THR A 98 -3.26 -1.64 24.82
CA THR A 98 -3.01 -2.62 25.89
C THR A 98 -1.61 -2.51 26.50
N LEU A 99 -0.61 -2.10 25.70
CA LEU A 99 0.77 -1.93 26.15
C LEU A 99 1.06 -0.43 26.33
N PRO A 100 1.54 0.01 27.51
CA PRO A 100 1.99 1.37 27.70
C PRO A 100 3.14 1.69 26.74
N GLY A 101 3.25 2.96 26.35
CA GLY A 101 4.14 3.42 25.29
C GLY A 101 5.59 2.95 25.42
N GLY A 102 6.26 2.86 24.27
CA GLY A 102 7.67 2.48 24.19
C GLY A 102 8.14 2.34 22.74
N ASP A 103 9.45 2.24 22.57
CA ASP A 103 10.11 2.20 21.24
C ASP A 103 9.66 1.01 20.37
N TRP A 104 9.03 -0.01 20.97
CA TRP A 104 8.47 -1.16 20.26
C TRP A 104 7.47 -0.76 19.17
N GLN A 105 6.73 0.35 19.34
CA GLN A 105 5.78 0.85 18.35
C GLN A 105 6.48 1.28 17.06
N ILE A 106 7.65 1.91 17.19
CA ILE A 106 8.47 2.34 16.05
C ILE A 106 8.98 1.12 15.28
N TRP A 107 9.50 0.11 16.00
CA TRP A 107 9.96 -1.13 15.37
C TRP A 107 8.83 -1.89 14.67
N ALA A 108 7.63 -1.93 15.26
CA ALA A 108 6.46 -2.54 14.64
C ALA A 108 6.05 -1.79 13.36
N VAL A 109 6.03 -0.46 13.40
CA VAL A 109 5.77 0.39 12.22
C VAL A 109 6.78 0.13 11.11
N LEU A 110 8.08 0.13 11.43
CA LEU A 110 9.15 -0.13 10.45
C LEU A 110 9.03 -1.54 9.84
N ALA A 111 8.75 -2.55 10.66
CA ALA A 111 8.55 -3.93 10.20
C ALA A 111 7.36 -4.04 9.25
N LEU A 112 6.24 -3.36 9.56
CA LEU A 112 5.05 -3.33 8.70
C LEU A 112 5.31 -2.61 7.38
N MET A 113 6.06 -1.50 7.39
CA MET A 113 6.46 -0.80 6.16
C MET A 113 7.32 -1.70 5.26
N LEU A 114 8.32 -2.37 5.83
CA LEU A 114 9.19 -3.27 5.09
C LEU A 114 8.39 -4.48 4.53
N ALA A 115 7.57 -5.12 5.36
CA ALA A 115 6.72 -6.23 4.94
C ALA A 115 5.74 -5.82 3.84
N SER A 116 5.16 -4.62 3.94
CA SER A 116 4.27 -4.08 2.91
C SER A 116 5.01 -3.79 1.61
N ALA A 117 6.26 -3.31 1.65
CA ALA A 117 7.06 -3.08 0.45
C ALA A 117 7.44 -4.40 -0.25
N ILE A 118 7.87 -5.41 0.52
CA ILE A 118 8.16 -6.75 -0.02
C ILE A 118 6.89 -7.38 -0.60
N GLY A 119 5.79 -7.34 0.16
CA GLY A 119 4.49 -7.84 -0.29
C GLY A 119 3.98 -7.13 -1.54
N TRP A 120 4.27 -5.83 -1.70
CA TRP A 120 3.97 -5.08 -2.91
C TRP A 120 4.73 -5.62 -4.12
N VAL A 121 6.04 -5.87 -3.99
CA VAL A 121 6.85 -6.42 -5.10
C VAL A 121 6.36 -7.81 -5.51
N VAL A 122 6.08 -8.68 -4.54
CA VAL A 122 5.54 -10.02 -4.81
C VAL A 122 4.18 -9.93 -5.50
N ALA A 123 3.30 -9.03 -5.04
CA ALA A 123 2.01 -8.77 -5.66
C ALA A 123 2.15 -8.27 -7.10
N ALA A 124 3.07 -7.36 -7.36
CA ALA A 124 3.35 -6.84 -8.71
C ALA A 124 3.78 -7.98 -9.66
N LEU A 125 4.77 -8.78 -9.25
CA LEU A 125 5.26 -9.91 -10.05
C LEU A 125 4.17 -10.95 -10.30
N ARG A 126 3.32 -11.21 -9.30
CA ARG A 126 2.19 -12.13 -9.43
C ARG A 126 1.13 -11.60 -10.39
N ALA A 127 0.77 -10.32 -10.29
CA ALA A 127 -0.19 -9.68 -11.21
C ALA A 127 0.32 -9.71 -12.67
N ILE A 128 1.60 -9.40 -12.89
CA ILE A 128 2.24 -9.49 -14.20
C ILE A 128 2.17 -10.92 -14.74
N ARG A 129 2.50 -11.91 -13.91
CA ARG A 129 2.43 -13.33 -14.31
C ARG A 129 1.01 -13.79 -14.63
N GLU A 130 0.02 -13.39 -13.84
CA GLU A 130 -1.38 -13.80 -14.05
C GLU A 130 -1.99 -13.16 -15.30
N VAL A 131 -1.61 -11.93 -15.64
CA VAL A 131 -2.08 -11.29 -16.89
C VAL A 131 -1.36 -11.90 -18.10
N LEU A 132 -0.02 -11.91 -18.12
CA LEU A 132 0.76 -12.38 -19.27
C LEU A 132 0.71 -13.90 -19.49
N GLY A 133 0.32 -14.67 -18.48
CA GLY A 133 0.22 -16.13 -18.58
C GLY A 133 -1.14 -16.64 -19.05
N ASN A 134 -2.14 -15.75 -19.17
CA ASN A 134 -3.48 -16.07 -19.67
C ASN A 134 -3.68 -15.68 -21.15
N ASP A 135 -2.67 -15.07 -21.77
CA ASP A 135 -2.56 -14.87 -23.23
C ASP A 135 -1.86 -16.06 -23.89
#